data_AF-A0A967IJ67-F1
#
_entry.id   AF-A0A967IJ67-F1
#
_cell.length_a   1.000
_cell.length_b   1.000
_cell.length_c   1.000
_cell.angle_alpha   90.00
_cell.angle_beta   90.00
_cell.angle_gamma   90.00
#
_symmetry.space_group_name_H-M   'P 1'
#
loop_
_entity.id
_entity.type
_entity.pdbx_description
1 polymer ?
#
loop_
_entity_poly.entity_id
_entity_poly.type
_entity_poly.pdbx_seq_one_letter_code
_entity_poly.pdbx_strand_id
1 'polypeptide(L)' 'RRELLAALAIVDKGWAGPSELVGSWAGAMGVFQFIPSTMRHYAVDHDGDGRRDIFNNGADAFASA' A
#
# COMPACT_ATOMS: atom_id res chain seq x y z
N ARG A 1 4.69 15.20 7.11
CA ARG A 1 3.61 15.46 6.11
C ARG A 1 3.76 14.65 4.81
N ARG A 2 4.97 14.26 4.38
CA ARG A 2 5.19 13.48 3.14
C ARG A 2 4.36 12.20 3.08
N GLU A 3 4.38 11.40 4.15
CA GLU A 3 3.65 10.13 4.21
C GLU A 3 2.12 10.30 4.11
N LEU A 4 1.57 11.36 4.69
CA LEU A 4 0.14 11.66 4.55
C LEU A 4 -0.25 11.92 3.09
N LEU A 5 0.57 12.69 2.35
CA LEU A 5 0.32 12.93 0.92
C LEU A 5 0.51 11.66 0.08
N ALA A 6 1.45 10.81 0.46
CA ALA A 6 1.64 9.51 -0.19
C ALA A 6 0.44 8.58 0.07
N ALA A 7 -0.11 8.54 1.29
CA ALA A 7 -1.30 7.78 1.64
C ALA A 7 -2.54 8.25 0.83
N LEU A 8 -2.76 9.56 0.73
CA LEU A 8 -3.85 10.10 -0.10
C LEU A 8 -3.70 9.71 -1.58
N ALA A 9 -2.46 9.71 -2.11
CA ALA A 9 -2.21 9.31 -3.48
C ALA A 9 -2.41 7.80 -3.72
N ILE A 10 -2.23 6.95 -2.71
CA ILE A 10 -2.56 5.51 -2.80
C ILE A 10 -4.06 5.34 -3.00
N VAL A 11 -4.87 6.09 -2.25
CA VAL A 11 -6.34 6.08 -2.37
C VAL A 11 -6.78 6.64 -3.73
N ASP A 12 -6.22 7.77 -4.14
CA ASP A 12 -6.54 8.41 -5.42
C ASP A 12 -6.28 7.48 -6.63
N LYS A 13 -5.24 6.65 -6.54
CA LYS A 13 -4.91 5.65 -7.57
C LYS A 13 -5.76 4.38 -7.51
N GLY A 14 -6.61 4.22 -6.49
CA GLY A 14 -7.41 3.01 -6.29
C GLY A 14 -6.62 1.78 -5.84
N TRP A 15 -5.35 1.95 -5.47
CA TRP A 15 -4.48 0.86 -5.01
C TRP A 15 -4.92 0.31 -3.65
N ALA A 16 -5.53 1.15 -2.80
CA ALA A 16 -6.21 0.75 -1.58
C ALA A 16 -7.32 1.77 -1.25
N GLY A 17 -8.38 1.32 -0.58
CA GLY A 17 -9.44 2.17 -0.07
C GLY A 17 -9.05 2.85 1.26
N PRO A 18 -9.77 3.92 1.67
CA PRO A 18 -9.48 4.63 2.92
C PRO A 18 -9.55 3.73 4.16
N SER A 19 -10.47 2.76 4.18
CA SER A 19 -10.63 1.80 5.27
C SER A 19 -9.52 0.75 5.33
N GLU A 20 -8.77 0.58 4.25
CA GLU A 20 -7.68 -0.40 4.14
C GLU A 20 -6.35 0.18 4.60
N LEU A 21 -6.22 1.51 4.68
CA LEU A 21 -5.03 2.22 5.19
C LEU A 21 -4.90 2.11 6.72
N VAL A 22 -4.96 0.89 7.24
CA VAL A 22 -4.71 0.55 8.64
C VAL A 22 -3.23 0.30 8.81
N GLY A 23 -2.65 0.91 9.85
CA GLY A 23 -1.23 0.82 10.12
C GLY A 23 -0.85 1.12 11.56
N SER A 24 0.45 1.04 11.83
CA SER A 24 1.03 1.38 13.10
C SER A 24 0.86 2.87 13.41
N TRP A 25 1.15 3.26 14.66
CA TRP A 25 1.09 4.66 15.09
C TRP A 25 1.96 5.61 14.23
N ALA A 26 3.03 5.08 13.62
CA ALA A 26 3.95 5.82 12.76
C ALA A 26 3.56 5.78 11.27
N GLY A 27 2.45 5.11 10.93
CA GLY A 27 1.93 5.02 9.56
C GLY A 27 2.54 3.90 8.72
N ALA A 28 3.10 2.85 9.33
CA ALA A 28 3.50 1.65 8.59
C ALA A 28 2.27 0.75 8.37
N MET A 29 2.02 0.34 7.13
CA MET A 29 0.75 -0.25 6.69
C MET A 29 0.93 -1.65 6.11
N GLY A 30 -0.14 -2.44 6.11
CA GLY A 30 -0.17 -3.78 5.51
C GLY A 30 0.69 -4.81 6.22
N VAL A 31 0.81 -6.00 5.60
CA VAL A 31 1.47 -7.18 6.18
C VAL A 31 2.96 -6.93 6.45
N PHE A 32 3.63 -6.18 5.57
CA PHE A 32 5.08 -5.92 5.65
C PHE A 32 5.45 -4.57 6.26
N GLN A 33 4.51 -3.85 6.87
CA GLN A 33 4.76 -2.57 7.55
C GLN A 33 5.40 -1.52 6.62
N PHE A 34 4.86 -1.37 5.41
CA PHE A 34 5.33 -0.35 4.46
C PHE A 34 4.81 1.02 4.87
N ILE A 35 5.71 2.01 4.98
CA ILE A 35 5.26 3.41 4.99
C ILE A 35 4.70 3.78 3.61
N PRO A 36 3.76 4.74 3.50
CA PRO A 36 3.09 5.08 2.25
C PRO A 36 4.03 5.38 1.08
N SER A 37 5.14 6.07 1.33
CA SER A 37 6.14 6.35 0.29
C SER A 37 6.82 5.07 -0.21
N THR A 38 7.15 4.12 0.67
CA THR A 38 7.69 2.80 0.29
C THR A 38 6.69 2.03 -0.57
N MET A 39 5.41 1.95 -0.15
CA MET A 39 4.37 1.32 -0.98
C MET A 39 4.30 1.97 -2.36
N ARG A 40 4.37 3.30 -2.45
CA ARG A 40 4.31 3.98 -3.75
C ARG A 40 5.47 3.67 -4.68
N HIS A 41 6.64 3.39 -4.14
CA HIS A 41 7.85 3.13 -4.92
C HIS A 41 8.02 1.65 -5.25
N TYR A 42 7.63 0.75 -4.35
CA TYR A 42 8.01 -0.66 -4.43
C TYR A 42 6.83 -1.62 -4.54
N ALA A 43 5.58 -1.19 -4.31
CA ALA A 43 4.46 -2.11 -4.46
C ALA A 43 4.31 -2.58 -5.91
N VAL A 44 4.11 -3.88 -6.08
CA VAL A 44 3.98 -4.58 -7.36
C VAL A 44 2.56 -5.14 -7.46
N ASP A 45 1.96 -4.99 -8.64
CA ASP A 45 0.74 -5.69 -9.05
C ASP A 45 1.19 -7.01 -9.68
N HIS A 46 1.03 -8.10 -8.95
CA HIS A 46 1.52 -9.42 -9.35
C HIS A 46 0.46 -10.22 -10.08
N ASP A 47 -0.81 -10.08 -9.71
CA ASP A 47 -1.91 -10.85 -10.31
C ASP A 47 -2.53 -10.17 -11.54
N GLY A 48 -2.15 -8.92 -11.83
CA GLY A 48 -2.53 -8.18 -13.03
C GLY A 48 -3.93 -7.58 -12.96
N ASP A 49 -4.51 -7.43 -11.76
CA ASP A 49 -5.84 -6.85 -11.57
C ASP A 49 -5.86 -5.30 -11.67
N GLY A 50 -4.69 -4.67 -11.81
CA GLY A 50 -4.50 -3.23 -11.90
C GLY A 50 -4.39 -2.54 -10.54
N ARG A 51 -4.45 -3.29 -9.44
CA ARG A 51 -4.28 -2.81 -8.06
C ARG A 51 -2.97 -3.35 -7.50
N ARG A 52 -2.48 -2.69 -6.46
CA ARG A 52 -1.25 -3.06 -5.75
C ARG A 52 -1.63 -3.31 -4.30
N ASP A 53 -2.37 -4.39 -4.08
CA ASP A 53 -3.05 -4.65 -2.81
C ASP A 53 -2.13 -5.40 -1.84
N ILE A 54 -1.26 -4.67 -1.15
CA ILE A 54 -0.40 -5.23 -0.09
C ILE A 54 -1.14 -5.58 1.21
N PHE A 55 -2.47 -5.42 1.25
CA PHE A 55 -3.30 -5.60 2.43
C PHE A 55 -4.03 -6.94 2.41
N ASN A 56 -4.72 -7.24 1.31
CA ASN A 56 -5.55 -8.44 1.18
C ASN A 56 -5.02 -9.42 0.14
N ASN A 57 -4.11 -9.01 -0.74
CA ASN A 57 -3.53 -9.87 -1.75
C ASN A 57 -2.14 -10.36 -1.34
N GLY A 58 -2.05 -11.64 -0.98
CA GLY A 58 -0.77 -12.25 -0.61
C GLY A 58 0.25 -12.21 -1.75
N ALA A 59 -0.19 -12.36 -3.00
CA ALA A 59 0.69 -12.35 -4.16
C ALA A 59 1.38 -10.98 -4.34
N ASP A 60 0.59 -9.90 -4.32
CA ASP A 60 1.11 -8.52 -4.37
C ASP A 60 2.00 -8.22 -3.16
N ALA A 61 1.57 -8.64 -1.95
CA ALA A 61 2.34 -8.41 -0.74
C ALA A 61 3.71 -9.09 -0.80
N PHE A 62 3.80 -10.36 -1.21
CA PHE A 62 5.07 -11.08 -1.35
C PHE A 62 5.93 -10.56 -2.50
N ALA A 63 5.33 -10.16 -3.62
CA ALA A 63 6.07 -9.58 -4.75
C ALA A 63 6.65 -8.20 -4.42
N SER A 64 6.05 -7.50 -3.45
CA SER A 64 6.45 -6.16 -3.01
C SER A 64 7.50 -6.15 -1.90
N ALA A 65 7.64 -7.25 -1.15
CA ALA A 65 8.52 -7.39 0.03
C ALA A 65 9.98 -7.69 -0.36
#